data_AF-A0A3R7F726-F1
#
_entry.id   AF-A0A3R7F726-F1
#
_cell.length_a   1.000
_cell.length_b   1.000
_cell.length_c   1.000
_cell.angle_alpha   90.00
_cell.angle_beta   90.00
_cell.angle_gamma   90.00
#
_symmetry.space_group_name_H-M   'P 1'
#
loop_
_entity.id
_entity.type
_entity.pdbx_description
1 polymer ?
#
loop_
_entity_poly.entity_id
_entity_poly.type
_entity_poly.pdbx_seq_one_letter_code
_entity_poly.pdbx_strand_id
1 'polypeptide(L)' 'MSVVPDELIKEKDEEIAALIKEIDSLVSELKSASEEAKRTEIVNKIVEKEKDLRAVRQKKSQFRAVLPGLTKLW' A
#
# COMPACT_ATOMS: atom_id res chain seq x y z
N MET A 1 25.84 11.33 -9.03
CA MET A 1 25.56 10.51 -7.84
C MET A 1 24.05 10.39 -7.72
N SER A 2 23.47 9.21 -7.99
CA SER A 2 22.02 9.01 -7.91
C SER A 2 21.67 8.54 -6.49
N VAL A 3 21.24 9.46 -5.64
CA VAL A 3 20.98 9.26 -4.19
C VAL A 3 19.47 9.32 -3.89
N VAL A 4 18.61 9.04 -4.87
CA VAL A 4 17.16 9.13 -4.72
C VAL A 4 16.42 7.82 -4.33
N PRO A 5 16.99 6.80 -3.67
CA PRO A 5 16.15 5.71 -3.16
C PRO A 5 15.36 6.06 -1.89
N ASP A 6 15.92 6.86 -0.98
CA ASP A 6 15.30 7.10 0.34
C ASP A 6 14.09 8.03 0.28
N GLU A 7 14.10 9.04 -0.60
CA GLU A 7 12.93 9.91 -0.83
C GLU A 7 11.79 9.13 -1.50
N LEU A 8 12.10 8.30 -2.50
CA LEU A 8 11.12 7.42 -3.14
C LEU A 8 10.54 6.39 -2.17
N ILE A 9 11.33 5.88 -1.23
CA ILE A 9 10.84 4.96 -0.20
C ILE A 9 9.87 5.67 0.76
N LYS A 10 10.16 6.94 1.13
CA LYS A 10 9.27 7.75 1.97
C LYS A 10 7.96 8.09 1.26
N GLU A 11 8.01 8.49 0.00
CA GLU A 11 6.80 8.73 -0.81
C GLU A 11 5.94 7.46 -0.87
N LYS A 12 6.55 6.28 -1.05
CA LYS A 12 5.83 5.01 -1.04
C LYS A 12 5.27 4.65 0.33
N ASP A 13 5.90 5.07 1.42
CA ASP A 13 5.36 4.90 2.77
C ASP A 13 4.14 5.76 3.03
N GLU A 14 4.15 7.01 2.55
CA GLU A 14 2.98 7.89 2.59
C GLU A 14 1.83 7.36 1.74
N GLU A 15 2.13 6.83 0.55
CA GLU A 15 1.17 6.20 -0.35
C GLU A 15 0.54 4.94 0.28
N ILE A 16 1.34 4.12 0.99
CA ILE A 16 0.83 2.97 1.76
C ILE A 16 -0.08 3.45 2.89
N ALA A 17 0.32 4.49 3.64
CA ALA A 17 -0.48 5.02 4.74
C ALA A 17 -1.82 5.61 4.25
N ALA A 18 -1.83 6.28 3.10
CA ALA A 18 -3.04 6.77 2.46
C ALA A 18 -3.97 5.63 2.03
N LEU A 19 -3.43 4.59 1.37
CA LEU A 19 -4.20 3.41 0.96
C LEU A 19 -4.80 2.65 2.15
N ILE A 20 -4.06 2.53 3.27
CA ILE A 20 -4.59 1.93 4.50
C ILE A 20 -5.77 2.74 5.04
N LYS A 21 -5.66 4.07 5.10
CA LYS A 21 -6.77 4.93 5.54
C LYS A 21 -7.99 4.78 4.64
N GLU A 22 -7.81 4.72 3.32
CA GLU A 22 -8.92 4.48 2.39
C GLU A 22 -9.60 3.14 2.64
N ILE A 23 -8.82 2.07 2.86
CA ILE A 23 -9.36 0.74 3.19
C ILE A 23 -10.11 0.79 4.54
N ASP A 24 -9.57 1.44 5.56
CA ASP A 24 -10.23 1.58 6.86
C ASP A 24 -11.56 2.36 6.76
N SER A 25 -11.60 3.40 5.92
CA SER A 25 -12.84 4.13 5.61
C SER A 25 -13.85 3.23 4.91
N LEU A 26 -13.44 2.48 3.89
CA LEU A 26 -14.32 1.53 3.18
C LEU A 26 -14.81 0.40 4.10
N VAL A 27 -14.00 -0.09 5.04
CA VAL A 27 -14.41 -1.07 6.05
C VAL A 27 -15.43 -0.47 7.02
N SER A 28 -15.28 0.80 7.37
CA SER A 28 -16.25 1.51 8.22
C SER A 28 -17.59 1.72 7.49
N GLU A 29 -17.55 2.03 6.19
CA GLU A 29 -18.72 2.06 5.32
C GLU A 29 -19.37 0.68 5.20
N LEU A 30 -18.59 -0.39 5.06
CA LEU A 30 -19.08 -1.77 5.00
C LEU A 30 -19.86 -2.15 6.26
N LYS A 31 -19.32 -1.78 7.44
CA LYS A 31 -19.98 -2.02 8.74
C LYS A 31 -21.30 -1.26 8.87
N SER A 32 -21.39 -0.09 8.25
CA SER A 32 -22.56 0.79 8.30
C SER A 32 -23.59 0.47 7.21
N ALA A 33 -23.18 -0.20 6.14
CA ALA A 33 -24.06 -0.61 5.05
C ALA A 33 -24.99 -1.74 5.52
N SER A 34 -26.30 -1.55 5.35
CA SER A 34 -27.32 -2.58 5.63
C SER A 34 -27.72 -3.39 4.40
N GLU A 35 -27.51 -2.86 3.19
CA GLU A 35 -27.87 -3.54 1.95
C GLU A 35 -26.76 -4.47 1.46
N GLU A 36 -27.11 -5.72 1.17
CA GLU A 36 -26.17 -6.75 0.67
C GLU A 36 -25.50 -6.36 -0.65
N ALA A 37 -26.24 -5.76 -1.59
CA ALA A 37 -25.66 -5.29 -2.86
C ALA A 37 -24.56 -4.24 -2.61
N LYS A 38 -24.83 -3.24 -1.76
CA LYS A 38 -23.84 -2.22 -1.36
C LYS A 38 -22.66 -2.84 -0.62
N ARG A 39 -22.90 -3.85 0.23
CA ARG A 39 -21.80 -4.59 0.89
C ARG A 39 -20.90 -5.28 -0.11
N THR A 40 -21.45 -5.96 -1.12
CA THR A 40 -20.63 -6.63 -2.15
C THR A 40 -19.80 -5.65 -2.98
N GLU A 41 -20.37 -4.49 -3.33
CA GLU A 41 -19.62 -3.44 -4.03
C GLU A 41 -18.48 -2.88 -3.17
N ILE A 42 -18.72 -2.64 -1.89
CA ILE A 42 -17.69 -2.15 -0.95
C ILE A 42 -16.60 -3.21 -0.77
N VAL A 43 -16.95 -4.48 -0.64
CA VAL A 43 -15.97 -5.58 -0.56
C VAL A 43 -15.11 -5.65 -1.82
N ASN A 44 -15.71 -5.54 -3.01
CA ASN A 44 -14.95 -5.54 -4.26
C ASN A 44 -13.96 -4.38 -4.32
N LYS A 45 -14.38 -3.17 -3.91
CA LYS A 45 -13.50 -2.00 -3.81
C LYS A 45 -12.36 -2.21 -2.80
N ILE A 46 -12.64 -2.81 -1.64
CA ILE A 46 -11.61 -3.16 -0.65
C ILE A 46 -10.59 -4.13 -1.26
N VAL A 47 -11.04 -5.18 -1.95
CA VAL A 47 -10.16 -6.18 -2.57
C VAL A 47 -9.27 -5.55 -3.66
N GLU A 48 -9.79 -4.63 -4.47
CA GLU A 48 -8.98 -3.88 -5.43
C GLU A 48 -7.92 -3.03 -4.74
N LYS A 49 -8.30 -2.27 -3.71
CA LYS A 49 -7.37 -1.43 -2.95
C LYS A 49 -6.31 -2.24 -2.19
N GLU A 50 -6.65 -3.44 -1.71
CA GLU A 50 -5.68 -4.37 -1.11
C GLU A 50 -4.66 -4.87 -2.14
N LYS A 51 -5.08 -5.15 -3.38
CA LYS A 51 -4.16 -5.52 -4.47
C LYS A 51 -3.21 -4.37 -4.78
N ASP A 52 -3.72 -3.15 -4.84
CA ASP A 52 -2.90 -1.94 -5.07
C ASP A 52 -1.88 -1.75 -3.94
N LEU A 53 -2.31 -1.87 -2.69
CA LEU A 53 -1.44 -1.79 -1.52
C LEU A 53 -0.36 -2.89 -1.53
N ARG A 54 -0.69 -4.10 -1.98
CA ARG A 54 0.30 -5.17 -2.17
C ARG A 54 1.30 -4.81 -3.27
N ALA A 55 0.86 -4.22 -4.38
CA ALA A 55 1.74 -3.78 -5.46
C ALA A 55 2.68 -2.65 -5.01
N VAL A 56 2.19 -1.66 -4.26
CA VAL A 56 3.00 -0.57 -3.71
C VAL A 56 4.04 -1.10 -2.72
N ARG A 57 3.66 -2.03 -1.83
CA ARG A 57 4.60 -2.71 -0.91
C ARG A 57 5.69 -3.48 -1.66
N GLN A 58 5.32 -4.18 -2.73
CA GLN A 58 6.28 -4.93 -3.54
C GLN A 58 7.27 -3.99 -4.24
N LYS A 59 6.79 -2.89 -4.82
CA LYS A 59 7.65 -1.85 -5.40
C LYS A 59 8.58 -1.24 -4.36
N LYS A 60 8.09 -0.92 -3.16
CA LYS A 60 8.92 -0.45 -2.04
C LYS A 60 10.04 -1.46 -1.71
N SER A 61 9.71 -2.74 -1.65
CA SER A 61 10.71 -3.80 -1.40
C SER A 61 11.74 -3.89 -2.51
N GLN A 62 11.35 -3.69 -3.78
CA GLN A 62 12.28 -3.63 -4.91
C GLN A 62 13.22 -2.43 -4.81
N PHE A 63 12.71 -1.24 -4.45
CA PHE A 63 13.56 -0.07 -4.20
C PHE A 63 14.57 -0.32 -3.08
N ARG A 64 14.16 -0.98 -1.99
CA ARG A 64 15.07 -1.40 -0.92
C ARG A 64 16.11 -2.43 -1.34
N ALA A 65 15.80 -3.32 -2.28
CA ALA A 65 16.73 -4.33 -2.78
C ALA A 65 17.75 -3.75 -3.77
N VAL A 66 17.40 -2.67 -4.47
CA VAL A 66 18.28 -1.94 -5.41
C VAL A 66 19.19 -0.95 -4.69
N LEU A 67 18.81 -0.47 -3.51
CA LEU A 67 19.76 0.18 -2.60
C LEU A 67 20.95 -0.76 -2.39
N PRO A 68 22.20 -0.30 -2.60
CA PRO A 68 23.34 -1.08 -2.19
C PRO A 68 23.20 -1.25 -0.68
N GLY A 69 22.70 -2.41 -0.26
CA GLY A 69 22.89 -2.86 1.10
C GLY A 69 24.38 -2.69 1.34
N LEU A 70 24.77 -2.12 2.48
CA LEU A 70 26.08 -2.39 3.02
C LEU A 70 26.16 -3.91 3.13
N THR A 71 26.56 -4.58 2.06
CA THR A 71 27.10 -5.92 2.08
C THR A 71 28.32 -5.74 2.93
N LYS A 72 28.19 -6.00 4.24
CA LYS A 72 29.32 -6.38 5.06
C LYS A 72 29.89 -7.62 4.38
N LEU A 73 30.81 -7.37 3.46
CA LEU A 73 31.95 -8.23 3.26
C LEU A 73 32.61 -8.24 4.64
N TRP A 74 32.43 -9.35 5.35
CA TRP A 74 33.28 -9.98 6.38
C TRP A 74 32.40 -10.84 7.29
#